data_AF-A0A2V9Y916-F1
#
_entry.id   AF-A0A2V9Y916-F1
#
_cell.length_a   1.000
_cell.length_b   1.000
_cell.length_c   1.000
_cell.angle_alpha   90.00
_cell.angle_beta   90.00
_cell.angle_gamma   90.00
#
_symmetry.space_group_name_H-M   'P 1'
#
loop_
_entity.id
_entity.type
_entity.pdbx_description
1 polymer ?
#
loop_
_entity_poly.entity_id
_entity_poly.type
_entity_poly.pdbx_seq_one_letter_code
_entity_poly.pdbx_strand_id
1 'polypeptide(L)'
;IEDFKHCYRVRAALGEYLAEIAGKIRYEAENRDDFPAVGDWVAITPRPGEGRARIECILPRRTKLSRKVAGRELSQQIVATNIDTVFVVSSLNREFNVRRIERYLTVVWESGAQPVVLLNKADLCENAAGR
;
A
#
# COMPACT_ATOMS: atom_id res chain seq x y z
N ILE A 1 8.29 2.28 -4.27
CA ILE A 1 7.93 1.55 -5.50
C ILE A 1 6.61 2.10 -6.02
N GLU A 2 6.52 2.39 -7.32
CA GLU A 2 5.25 2.62 -8.04
C GLU A 2 5.08 1.52 -9.09
N ASP A 3 3.85 1.02 -9.30
CA ASP A 3 3.55 -0.07 -10.24
C ASP A 3 3.03 0.47 -11.59
N PHE A 4 3.71 0.12 -12.67
CA PHE A 4 3.32 0.40 -14.05
C PHE A 4 3.33 -0.88 -14.89
N LYS A 5 2.26 -1.71 -14.81
CA LYS A 5 1.97 -2.86 -15.70
C LYS A 5 3.18 -3.35 -16.51
N HIS A 6 4.12 -4.05 -15.85
CA HIS A 6 5.39 -4.62 -16.37
C HIS A 6 6.70 -3.90 -15.98
N CYS A 7 6.64 -2.68 -15.44
CA CYS A 7 7.80 -1.95 -14.91
C CYS A 7 7.46 -1.31 -13.56
N TYR A 8 8.47 -1.12 -12.72
CA TYR A 8 8.34 -0.54 -11.38
C TYR A 8 9.21 0.71 -11.28
N ARG A 9 8.69 1.80 -10.73
CA ARG A 9 9.55 2.93 -10.34
C ARG A 9 10.11 2.66 -8.96
N VAL A 10 11.44 2.57 -8.84
CA VAL A 10 12.14 2.31 -7.58
C VAL A 10 12.96 3.52 -7.22
N ARG A 11 12.88 3.95 -5.95
CA ARG A 11 13.71 5.03 -5.39
C ARG A 11 14.78 4.42 -4.50
N ALA A 12 16.03 4.76 -4.78
CA ALA A 12 17.20 4.36 -4.01
C ALA A 12 17.99 5.62 -3.59
N ALA A 13 19.03 5.45 -2.76
CA ALA A 13 19.83 6.56 -2.26
C ALA A 13 20.48 7.40 -3.38
N LEU A 14 20.74 6.79 -4.55
CA LEU A 14 21.39 7.43 -5.70
C LEU A 14 20.41 8.02 -6.71
N GLY A 15 19.10 7.89 -6.49
CA GLY A 15 18.07 8.42 -7.39
C GLY A 15 16.95 7.43 -7.69
N GLU A 16 16.19 7.73 -8.74
CA GLU A 16 15.06 6.92 -9.19
C GLU A 16 15.42 6.09 -10.43
N TYR A 17 14.89 4.88 -10.49
CA TYR A 17 15.12 3.93 -11.58
C TYR A 17 13.79 3.37 -12.07
N LEU A 18 13.71 3.16 -13.39
CA LEU A 18 12.71 2.26 -13.96
C LEU A 18 13.25 0.83 -13.88
N ALA A 19 12.58 -0.02 -13.13
CA ALA A 19 13.07 -1.35 -12.79
C ALA A 19 12.16 -2.46 -13.30
N GLU A 20 12.79 -3.54 -13.76
CA GLU A 20 12.12 -4.78 -14.12
C GLU A 20 12.44 -5.87 -13.11
N ILE A 21 11.50 -6.77 -12.86
CA ILE A 21 11.74 -7.94 -12.00
C ILE A 21 12.66 -8.94 -12.69
N ALA A 22 13.59 -9.52 -11.92
CA ALA A 22 14.38 -10.64 -12.37
C ALA A 22 13.48 -11.81 -12.81
N GLY A 23 13.93 -12.56 -13.83
CA GLY A 23 13.20 -13.74 -14.32
C GLY A 23 12.96 -14.78 -13.22
N LYS A 24 13.86 -14.86 -12.25
CA LYS A 24 13.72 -15.72 -11.06
C LYS A 24 12.43 -15.42 -10.28
N ILE A 25 12.13 -14.15 -10.00
CA ILE A 25 10.90 -13.74 -9.29
C ILE A 25 9.67 -14.18 -10.09
N ARG A 26 9.68 -14.03 -11.43
CA ARG A 26 8.55 -14.46 -12.27
C ARG A 26 8.36 -15.97 -12.26
N TYR A 27 9.44 -16.73 -12.17
CA TYR A 27 9.43 -18.18 -12.21
C TYR A 27 9.01 -18.79 -10.87
N GLU A 28 9.42 -18.17 -9.76
CA GLU A 28 9.12 -18.64 -8.40
C GLU A 28 7.78 -18.11 -7.85
N ALA A 29 7.16 -17.12 -8.48
CA ALA A 29 5.89 -16.56 -8.04
C ALA A 29 4.74 -17.57 -8.20
N GLU A 30 4.08 -17.91 -7.10
CA GLU A 30 2.88 -18.74 -7.07
C GLU A 30 1.62 -17.86 -7.07
N ASN A 31 1.71 -16.70 -6.43
CA ASN A 31 0.61 -15.80 -6.21
C ASN A 31 0.94 -14.37 -6.64
N ARG A 32 -0.09 -13.53 -6.81
CA ARG A 32 0.09 -12.10 -7.04
C ARG A 32 0.87 -11.40 -5.91
N ASP A 33 0.78 -11.92 -4.69
CA ASP A 33 1.47 -11.38 -3.53
C ASP A 33 3.00 -11.52 -3.63
N ASP A 34 3.52 -12.39 -4.50
CA ASP A 34 4.96 -12.62 -4.69
C ASP A 34 5.60 -11.57 -5.61
N PHE A 35 4.79 -10.72 -6.25
CA PHE A 35 5.26 -9.61 -7.05
C PHE A 35 5.46 -8.34 -6.20
N PRO A 36 6.34 -7.42 -6.63
CA PRO A 36 6.52 -6.15 -5.92
C PRO A 36 5.22 -5.34 -5.86
N ALA A 37 4.95 -4.79 -4.70
CA ALA A 37 3.84 -3.89 -4.44
C ALA A 37 4.33 -2.50 -4.03
N VAL A 38 3.43 -1.52 -4.05
CA VAL A 38 3.72 -0.17 -3.56
C VAL A 38 4.08 -0.23 -2.08
N GLY A 39 5.23 0.35 -1.73
CA GLY A 39 5.77 0.35 -0.38
C GLY A 39 6.81 -0.75 -0.10
N ASP A 40 6.99 -1.72 -1.01
CA ASP A 40 7.99 -2.77 -0.82
C ASP A 40 9.41 -2.21 -0.82
N TRP A 41 10.23 -2.76 0.06
CA TRP A 41 11.68 -2.66 0.00
C TRP A 41 12.19 -3.73 -0.95
N VAL A 42 13.07 -3.35 -1.87
CA VAL A 42 13.61 -4.27 -2.89
C VAL A 42 15.12 -4.12 -2.98
N ALA A 43 15.80 -5.23 -3.21
CA ALA A 43 17.19 -5.21 -3.64
C ALA A 43 17.22 -4.97 -5.15
N ILE A 44 18.01 -4.00 -5.60
CA ILE A 44 18.15 -3.68 -7.02
C ILE A 44 19.60 -3.76 -7.47
N THR A 45 19.78 -4.18 -8.72
CA THR A 45 21.03 -4.02 -9.48
C THR A 45 20.83 -2.91 -10.51
N PRO A 46 21.39 -1.71 -10.29
CA PRO A 46 21.31 -0.62 -11.27
C PRO A 46 22.05 -0.95 -12.58
N ARG A 47 21.58 -0.40 -13.69
CA ARG A 47 22.29 -0.35 -14.97
C ARG A 47 22.89 1.04 -15.15
N PRO A 48 24.21 1.21 -14.93
CA PRO A 48 24.84 2.52 -14.97
C PRO A 48 24.58 3.25 -16.30
N GLY A 49 24.20 4.53 -16.23
CA GLY A 49 23.97 5.37 -17.40
C GLY A 49 22.59 5.22 -18.07
N GLU A 50 21.77 4.25 -17.69
CA GLU A 50 20.47 3.98 -18.36
C GLU A 50 19.24 4.49 -17.60
N GLY A 51 19.39 4.91 -16.34
CA GLY A 51 18.23 5.19 -15.47
C GLY A 51 17.35 3.95 -15.22
N ARG A 52 17.91 2.75 -15.43
CA ARG A 52 17.22 1.47 -15.30
C ARG A 52 17.85 0.61 -14.22
N ALA A 53 17.08 -0.34 -13.69
CA ALA A 53 17.56 -1.31 -12.73
C ALA A 53 16.84 -2.67 -12.90
N ARG A 54 17.38 -3.70 -12.26
CA ARG A 54 16.69 -4.99 -12.09
C ARG A 54 16.38 -5.20 -10.61
N ILE A 55 15.14 -5.58 -10.29
CA ILE A 55 14.75 -6.02 -8.95
C ILE A 55 15.18 -7.47 -8.78
N GLU A 56 16.09 -7.73 -7.84
CA GLU A 56 16.64 -9.06 -7.55
C GLU A 56 15.75 -9.83 -6.57
N CYS A 57 15.23 -9.14 -5.55
CA CYS A 57 14.29 -9.70 -4.59
C CYS A 57 13.48 -8.62 -3.89
N ILE A 58 12.38 -9.05 -3.28
CA ILE A 58 11.54 -8.26 -2.38
C ILE A 58 11.98 -8.61 -0.95
N LEU A 59 12.24 -7.60 -0.13
CA LEU A 59 12.59 -7.81 1.28
C LEU A 59 11.32 -8.09 2.10
N PRO A 60 11.43 -8.74 3.28
CA PRO A 60 10.29 -9.06 4.13
C PRO A 60 9.43 -7.83 4.44
N ARG A 61 8.11 -7.96 4.24
CA ARG A 61 7.13 -6.92 4.53
C ARG A 61 6.86 -6.86 6.03
N ARG A 62 6.96 -5.66 6.63
CA ARG A 62 6.57 -5.42 8.03
C ARG A 62 5.06 -5.32 8.19
N THR A 63 4.39 -4.68 7.23
CA THR A 63 2.94 -4.50 7.21
C THR A 63 2.42 -4.74 5.80
N LYS A 64 1.17 -5.21 5.69
CA LYS A 64 0.52 -5.52 4.41
C LYS A 64 -0.97 -5.17 4.46
N LEU A 65 -1.33 -4.08 3.80
CA LEU A 65 -2.73 -3.68 3.65
C LEU A 65 -3.29 -4.28 2.36
N SER A 66 -4.23 -5.21 2.50
CA SER A 66 -4.83 -5.93 1.37
C SER A 66 -6.33 -5.71 1.28
N ARG A 67 -6.88 -5.73 0.06
CA ARG A 67 -8.32 -5.75 -0.20
C ARG A 67 -8.73 -7.09 -0.79
N LYS A 68 -9.85 -7.65 -0.33
CA LYS A 68 -10.47 -8.80 -0.99
C LYS A 68 -10.97 -8.39 -2.38
N VAL A 69 -10.64 -9.18 -3.40
CA VAL A 69 -11.20 -9.00 -4.75
C VAL A 69 -12.44 -9.88 -4.88
N ALA A 70 -13.52 -9.36 -5.48
CA ALA A 70 -14.71 -10.15 -5.75
C ALA A 70 -14.42 -11.12 -6.92
N GLY A 71 -14.61 -12.43 -6.71
CA GLY A 71 -14.32 -13.46 -7.69
C GLY A 71 -14.35 -14.88 -7.11
N ARG A 72 -14.10 -15.90 -7.95
CA ARG A 72 -14.08 -17.33 -7.57
C ARG A 72 -12.84 -17.74 -6.77
N GLU A 73 -11.75 -17.00 -6.88
CA GLU A 73 -10.56 -17.18 -6.04
C GLU A 73 -10.56 -16.14 -4.93
N LEU A 74 -10.25 -16.57 -3.71
CA LEU A 74 -10.01 -15.74 -2.52
C LEU A 74 -8.71 -14.91 -2.66
N SER A 75 -8.47 -14.34 -3.84
CA SER A 75 -7.29 -13.54 -4.10
C SER A 75 -7.39 -12.22 -3.35
N GLN A 76 -6.36 -11.95 -2.54
CA GLN A 76 -6.14 -10.65 -1.95
C GLN A 76 -5.34 -9.80 -2.92
N GLN A 77 -5.70 -8.52 -3.05
CA GLN A 77 -4.88 -7.56 -3.77
C GLN A 77 -4.22 -6.65 -2.75
N ILE A 78 -2.89 -6.58 -2.79
CA ILE A 78 -2.11 -5.66 -1.96
C ILE A 78 -2.39 -4.22 -2.44
N VAL A 79 -2.77 -3.37 -1.49
CA VAL A 79 -2.97 -1.94 -1.70
C VAL A 79 -1.68 -1.18 -1.36
N ALA A 80 -1.05 -1.53 -0.24
CA ALA A 80 0.22 -0.94 0.20
C ALA A 80 0.93 -1.86 1.21
N THR A 81 2.25 -1.73 1.31
CA THR A 81 3.09 -2.47 2.26
C THR A 81 4.03 -1.52 3.01
N ASN A 82 4.55 -1.97 4.15
CA ASN A 82 5.51 -1.22 4.97
C ASN A 82 5.02 0.19 5.38
N ILE A 83 3.70 0.34 5.51
CA ILE A 83 3.06 1.53 6.07
C ILE A 83 2.97 1.39 7.59
N ASP A 84 3.27 2.47 8.31
CA ASP A 84 3.23 2.50 9.78
C ASP A 84 1.90 3.01 10.32
N THR A 85 1.26 3.93 9.59
CA THR A 85 0.06 4.61 10.04
C THR A 85 -0.91 4.78 8.90
N VAL A 86 -2.20 4.52 9.15
CA VAL A 86 -3.28 4.73 8.20
C VAL A 86 -4.31 5.69 8.79
N PHE A 87 -4.56 6.79 8.08
CA PHE A 87 -5.62 7.72 8.45
C PHE A 87 -6.96 7.24 7.89
N VAL A 88 -7.89 6.91 8.79
CA VAL A 88 -9.29 6.63 8.46
C VAL A 88 -10.04 7.95 8.47
N VAL A 89 -10.19 8.56 7.30
CA VAL A 89 -10.82 9.87 7.15
C VAL A 89 -12.34 9.72 7.02
N SER A 90 -13.09 10.44 7.85
CA SER A 90 -14.55 10.53 7.76
C SER A 90 -15.01 11.98 7.87
N SER A 91 -16.12 12.30 7.23
CA SER A 91 -16.71 13.63 7.28
C SER A 91 -17.56 13.80 8.54
N LEU A 92 -17.39 14.92 9.24
CA LEU A 92 -18.14 15.26 10.46
C LEU A 92 -19.56 15.78 10.17
N ASN A 93 -19.97 15.82 8.90
CA ASN A 93 -21.32 16.18 8.48
C ASN A 93 -22.26 14.95 8.46
N ARG A 94 -23.34 15.00 7.67
CA ARG A 94 -24.42 13.99 7.60
C ARG A 94 -23.99 12.57 7.17
N GLU A 95 -22.75 12.36 6.76
CA GLU A 95 -22.22 11.05 6.34
C GLU A 95 -21.38 10.33 7.42
N PHE A 96 -21.36 10.84 8.65
CA PHE A 96 -20.67 10.18 9.76
C PHE A 96 -21.24 8.78 10.02
N ASN A 97 -20.43 7.75 9.80
CA ASN A 97 -20.84 6.35 9.90
C ASN A 97 -19.86 5.55 10.75
N VAL A 98 -20.20 5.38 12.03
CA VAL A 98 -19.40 4.65 13.02
C VAL A 98 -19.07 3.23 12.57
N ARG A 99 -20.07 2.48 12.08
CA ARG A 99 -19.88 1.10 11.60
C ARG A 99 -18.87 1.01 10.45
N ARG A 100 -18.84 2.03 9.58
CA ARG A 100 -17.85 2.11 8.49
C ARG A 100 -16.44 2.36 9.04
N ILE A 101 -16.31 3.25 10.03
CA ILE A 101 -15.03 3.53 10.69
C ILE A 101 -14.52 2.27 11.39
N GLU A 102 -15.35 1.63 12.22
CA GLU A 102 -15.01 0.38 12.93
C GLU A 102 -14.47 -0.69 11.97
N ARG A 103 -15.16 -0.92 10.85
CA ARG A 103 -14.72 -1.89 9.84
C ARG A 103 -13.36 -1.52 9.24
N TYR A 104 -13.08 -0.25 9.00
CA TYR A 104 -11.77 0.17 8.49
C TYR A 104 -10.68 0.05 9.55
N LEU A 105 -10.99 0.34 10.82
CA LEU A 105 -10.07 0.11 11.92
C LEU A 105 -9.64 -1.36 11.98
N THR A 106 -10.59 -2.30 11.85
CA THR A 106 -10.28 -3.74 11.80
C THR A 106 -9.29 -4.07 10.68
N VAL A 107 -9.56 -3.63 9.45
CA VAL A 107 -8.68 -3.90 8.30
C VAL A 107 -7.28 -3.31 8.49
N VAL A 108 -7.19 -2.10 9.06
CA VAL A 108 -5.89 -1.46 9.33
C VAL A 108 -5.12 -2.23 10.40
N TRP A 109 -5.76 -2.62 11.50
CA TRP A 109 -5.11 -3.44 12.53
C TRP A 109 -4.64 -4.79 12.00
N GLU A 110 -5.45 -5.48 11.19
CA GLU A 110 -5.07 -6.73 10.52
C GLU A 110 -3.86 -6.57 9.58
N SER A 111 -3.64 -5.37 9.04
CA SER A 111 -2.48 -5.09 8.19
C SER A 111 -1.16 -4.92 8.96
N GLY A 112 -1.23 -4.76 10.29
CA GLY A 112 -0.10 -4.44 11.16
C GLY A 112 0.22 -2.94 11.27
N ALA A 113 -0.55 -2.07 10.62
CA ALA A 113 -0.39 -0.62 10.70
C ALA A 113 -1.25 -0.01 11.82
N GLN A 114 -0.86 1.17 12.32
CA GLN A 114 -1.61 1.89 13.34
C GLN A 114 -2.72 2.74 12.72
N PRO A 115 -4.00 2.57 13.09
CA PRO A 115 -5.06 3.44 12.61
C PRO A 115 -5.13 4.77 13.36
N VAL A 116 -5.42 5.85 12.63
CA VAL A 116 -5.77 7.16 13.19
C VAL A 116 -7.08 7.63 12.56
N VAL A 117 -8.10 7.91 13.37
CA VAL A 117 -9.37 8.45 12.87
C VAL A 117 -9.22 9.96 12.69
N LEU A 118 -9.50 10.44 11.48
CA LEU A 118 -9.48 11.86 11.15
C LEU A 118 -10.87 12.32 10.73
N LEU A 119 -11.46 13.22 11.50
CA LEU A 119 -12.76 13.81 11.20
C LEU A 119 -12.55 15.13 10.46
N ASN A 120 -12.91 15.17 9.16
CA ASN A 120 -12.79 16.36 8.34
C ASN A 120 -14.13 17.10 8.18
N LYS A 121 -14.09 18.28 7.56
CA LYS A 121 -15.27 19.15 7.34
C LYS A 121 -15.99 19.59 8.62
N ALA A 122 -15.22 19.87 9.66
CA ALA A 122 -15.77 20.35 10.93
C ALA A 122 -16.51 21.69 10.80
N ASP A 123 -16.14 22.51 9.81
CA ASP A 123 -16.79 23.76 9.43
C ASP A 123 -18.25 23.58 8.98
N LEU A 124 -18.62 22.39 8.50
CA LEU A 124 -19.98 22.06 8.06
C LEU A 124 -20.81 21.37 9.15
N CYS A 125 -20.28 21.25 10.36
CA CYS A 125 -20.95 20.60 11.47
C CYS A 125 -21.44 21.66 12.46
N GLU A 126 -22.76 21.81 12.54
CA GLU A 126 -23.42 22.77 13.43
C GLU A 126 -23.07 22.54 14.92
N ASN A 127 -22.65 21.32 15.29
CA ASN A 127 -22.30 20.91 16.64
C ASN A 127 -20.81 20.49 16.81
N ALA A 128 -19.89 20.94 15.94
CA ALA A 128 -18.47 20.60 16.05
C ALA A 128 -17.76 21.24 17.26
N ALA A 129 -18.21 22.42 17.68
CA ALA A 129 -17.71 23.05 18.90
C ALA A 129 -18.45 22.45 20.10
N GLY A 130 -17.75 21.61 20.86
CA GLY A 130 -18.25 21.15 22.16
C GLY A 130 -18.62 22.35 23.05
N ARG A 131 -19.88 22.40 23.46
CA ARG A 131 -20.24 22.87 24.79
C ARG A 131 -20.43 21.66 25.69
#